data_AF-A0A352Y0A8-F1
#
_entry.id   AF-A0A352Y0A8-F1
#
_cell.length_a   1.000
_cell.length_b   1.000
_cell.length_c   1.000
_cell.angle_alpha   90.00
_cell.angle_beta   90.00
_cell.angle_gamma   90.00
#
_symmetry.space_group_name_H-M   'P 1'
#
loop_
_entity.id
_entity.type
_entity.pdbx_description
1 polymer ?
#
loop_
_entity_poly.entity_id
_entity_poly.type
_entity_poly.pdbx_seq_one_letter_code
_entity_poly.pdbx_strand_id
1 'polypeptide(L)'
;MSSTEEKQVAEENESGEQALSDQEIEAGRLALRENAKRVLRDSGLAQMLQEINKNELRRRGSFEEYDSLLLLKWGTGYTRRHIWIEVKGNTIRFRLSPHRKCSSSAPVCDGEYHTFTGQMWANSDLLRLELYKYYRKPVAESSDD
;
A
#
# COMPACT_ATOMS: atom_id res chain seq x y z
N MET A 1 -43.46 21.33 28.23
CA MET A 1 -42.19 21.37 27.48
C MET A 1 -42.24 20.22 26.51
N SER A 2 -42.10 20.53 25.23
CA SER A 2 -42.69 19.76 24.13
C SER A 2 -41.81 18.56 23.76
N SER A 3 -42.42 17.39 23.63
CA SER A 3 -41.78 16.14 23.17
C SER A 3 -41.09 16.26 21.79
N THR A 4 -41.38 17.34 21.05
CA THR A 4 -40.74 17.67 19.77
C THR A 4 -39.35 18.30 19.92
N GLU A 5 -39.11 19.07 20.99
CA GLU A 5 -37.82 19.75 21.22
C GLU A 5 -36.74 18.74 21.66
N GLU A 6 -37.09 17.76 22.49
CA GLU A 6 -36.16 16.69 22.91
C GLU A 6 -35.73 15.79 21.73
N LYS A 7 -36.62 15.62 20.74
CA LYS A 7 -36.33 14.81 19.55
C LYS A 7 -35.38 15.51 18.58
N GLN A 8 -35.54 16.83 18.40
CA GLN A 8 -34.63 17.63 17.56
C GLN A 8 -33.22 17.70 18.14
N VAL A 9 -33.09 17.87 19.46
CA VAL A 9 -31.79 17.93 20.13
C VAL A 9 -31.06 16.57 20.07
N ALA A 10 -31.80 15.45 20.10
CA ALA A 10 -31.21 14.12 19.95
C ALA A 10 -30.68 13.87 18.53
N GLU A 11 -31.46 14.22 17.50
CA GLU A 11 -31.06 14.05 16.08
C GLU A 11 -29.89 15.00 15.69
N GLU A 12 -29.85 16.22 16.23
CA GLU A 12 -28.74 17.16 16.04
C GLU A 12 -27.44 16.68 16.74
N ASN A 13 -27.55 16.04 17.91
CA ASN A 13 -26.40 15.46 18.60
C ASN A 13 -25.87 14.20 17.88
N GLU A 14 -26.74 13.28 17.47
CA GLU A 14 -26.32 12.07 16.73
C GLU A 14 -25.66 12.44 15.40
N SER A 15 -26.21 13.41 14.65
CA SER A 15 -25.61 13.90 13.40
C SER A 15 -24.28 14.64 13.61
N GLY A 16 -24.14 15.38 14.72
CA GLY A 16 -22.89 16.03 15.12
C GLY A 16 -21.80 15.02 15.51
N GLU A 17 -22.15 13.98 16.27
CA GLU A 17 -21.24 12.88 16.65
C GLU A 17 -20.80 12.07 15.43
N GLN A 18 -21.72 11.78 14.49
CA GLN A 18 -21.39 11.10 13.25
C GLN A 18 -20.46 11.94 12.37
N ALA A 19 -20.74 13.24 12.21
CA ALA A 19 -19.90 14.14 11.43
C ALA A 19 -18.49 14.30 12.03
N LEU A 20 -18.36 14.36 13.35
CA LEU A 20 -17.07 14.37 14.04
C LEU A 20 -16.33 13.05 13.81
N SER A 21 -17.02 11.90 13.89
CA SER A 21 -16.41 10.60 13.63
C SER A 21 -15.92 10.45 12.19
N ASP A 22 -16.64 10.98 11.21
CA ASP A 22 -16.25 10.97 9.80
C ASP A 22 -15.02 11.85 9.54
N GLN A 23 -14.95 13.01 10.20
CA GLN A 23 -13.79 13.89 10.14
C GLN A 23 -12.53 13.24 10.74
N GLU A 24 -12.67 12.55 11.88
CA GLU A 24 -11.56 11.83 12.51
C GLU A 24 -11.06 10.68 11.63
N ILE A 25 -11.97 9.94 10.99
CA ILE A 25 -11.62 8.87 10.04
C ILE A 25 -10.86 9.45 8.84
N GLU A 26 -11.35 10.53 8.24
CA GLU A 26 -10.70 11.14 7.07
C GLU A 26 -9.33 11.75 7.44
N ALA A 27 -9.21 12.40 8.59
CA ALA A 27 -7.93 12.88 9.10
C ALA A 27 -6.93 11.73 9.29
N GLY A 28 -7.40 10.59 9.81
CA GLY A 28 -6.61 9.36 9.94
C GLY A 28 -6.13 8.82 8.58
N ARG A 29 -7.03 8.74 7.60
CA ARG A 29 -6.69 8.31 6.23
C ARG A 29 -5.68 9.23 5.56
N LEU A 30 -5.85 10.54 5.71
CA LEU A 30 -4.92 11.54 5.19
C LEU A 30 -3.53 11.37 5.81
N ALA A 31 -3.45 11.16 7.12
CA ALA A 31 -2.18 10.93 7.82
C ALA A 31 -1.48 9.65 7.32
N LEU A 32 -2.22 8.56 7.08
CA LEU A 32 -1.69 7.34 6.48
C LEU A 32 -1.13 7.61 5.08
N ARG A 33 -1.88 8.33 4.24
CA ARG A 33 -1.51 8.65 2.86
C ARG A 33 -0.24 9.49 2.78
N GLU A 34 -0.14 10.53 3.60
CA GLU A 34 1.05 11.38 3.64
C GLU A 34 2.27 10.64 4.20
N ASN A 35 2.07 9.78 5.21
CA ASN A 35 3.14 8.91 5.69
C ASN A 35 3.62 7.93 4.60
N ALA A 36 2.70 7.30 3.87
CA ALA A 36 3.04 6.38 2.79
C ALA A 36 3.84 7.08 1.68
N LYS A 37 3.38 8.25 1.23
CA LYS A 37 4.11 9.08 0.26
C LYS A 37 5.52 9.44 0.73
N ARG A 38 5.66 9.81 2.01
CA ARG A 38 6.96 10.12 2.61
C ARG A 38 7.89 8.90 2.58
N VAL A 39 7.45 7.75 3.11
CA VAL A 39 8.28 6.53 3.17
C VAL A 39 8.67 6.05 1.77
N LEU A 40 7.74 6.10 0.80
CA LEU A 40 8.03 5.72 -0.59
C LEU A 40 9.05 6.64 -1.26
N ARG A 41 9.03 7.93 -0.93
CA ARG A 41 9.99 8.93 -1.43
C ARG A 41 11.35 8.75 -0.77
N ASP A 42 11.39 8.70 0.55
CA ASP A 42 12.63 8.66 1.34
C ASP A 42 13.40 7.34 1.14
N SER A 43 12.70 6.24 0.90
CA SER A 43 13.30 4.95 0.53
C SER A 43 13.80 4.89 -0.92
N GLY A 44 13.48 5.89 -1.76
CA GLY A 44 13.74 5.86 -3.20
C GLY A 44 12.85 4.88 -3.98
N LEU A 45 11.94 4.16 -3.31
CA LEU A 45 11.08 3.16 -3.93
C LEU A 45 10.17 3.75 -5.00
N ALA A 46 9.64 4.96 -4.77
CA ALA A 46 8.83 5.68 -5.75
C ALA A 46 9.58 5.87 -7.08
N GLN A 47 10.85 6.27 -7.01
CA GLN A 47 11.69 6.44 -8.20
C GLN A 47 11.97 5.09 -8.89
N MET A 48 12.32 4.06 -8.12
CA MET A 48 12.60 2.73 -8.68
C MET A 48 11.40 2.15 -9.43
N LEU A 49 10.19 2.34 -8.91
CA LEU A 49 8.96 1.92 -9.58
C LEU A 49 8.71 2.68 -10.87
N GLN A 50 8.96 3.99 -10.88
CA GLN A 50 8.89 4.80 -12.10
C GLN A 50 9.94 4.36 -13.14
N GLU A 51 11.14 4.00 -12.71
CA GLU A 51 12.20 3.45 -13.57
C GLU A 51 11.80 2.10 -14.16
N ILE A 52 11.24 1.18 -13.37
CA ILE A 52 10.67 -0.08 -13.86
C ILE A 52 9.58 0.21 -14.89
N ASN A 53 8.62 1.08 -14.58
CA ASN A 53 7.54 1.38 -15.51
C ASN A 53 8.09 1.96 -16.84
N LYS A 54 9.04 2.90 -16.76
CA LYS A 54 9.62 3.55 -17.93
C LYS A 54 10.49 2.60 -18.76
N ASN A 55 11.44 1.91 -18.15
CA ASN A 55 12.50 1.20 -18.85
C ASN A 55 12.11 -0.25 -19.15
N GLU A 56 11.52 -0.93 -18.17
CA GLU A 56 11.21 -2.36 -18.26
C GLU A 56 9.83 -2.60 -18.89
N LEU A 57 8.83 -1.87 -18.42
CA LEU A 57 7.45 -1.99 -18.91
C LEU A 57 7.15 -1.10 -20.11
N ARG A 58 8.10 -0.27 -20.56
CA ARG A 58 7.93 0.68 -21.68
C ARG A 58 6.70 1.57 -21.54
N ARG A 59 6.46 2.06 -20.31
CA ARG A 59 5.30 2.87 -19.90
C ARG A 59 3.94 2.18 -20.05
N ARG A 60 3.91 0.84 -20.01
CA ARG A 60 2.66 0.04 -20.06
C ARG A 60 2.17 -0.41 -18.68
N GLY A 61 2.83 0.02 -17.60
CA GLY A 61 2.36 -0.18 -16.23
C GLY A 61 1.44 0.95 -15.78
N SER A 62 0.44 0.61 -14.98
CA SER A 62 -0.47 1.54 -14.30
C SER A 62 -0.25 1.49 -12.79
N PHE A 63 -0.37 2.65 -12.14
CA PHE A 63 -0.29 2.77 -10.70
C PHE A 63 -1.70 2.92 -10.11
N GLU A 64 -1.97 2.18 -9.04
CA GLU A 64 -3.15 2.36 -8.21
C GLU A 64 -2.69 2.68 -6.77
N GLU A 65 -3.11 3.84 -6.27
CA GLU A 65 -2.72 4.36 -4.96
C GLU A 65 -3.90 4.34 -4.00
N TYR A 66 -3.67 3.84 -2.79
CA TYR A 66 -4.59 3.83 -1.66
C TYR A 66 -3.90 4.47 -0.45
N ASP A 67 -4.58 4.54 0.70
CA ASP A 67 -4.09 5.27 1.86
C ASP A 67 -2.72 4.80 2.38
N SER A 68 -2.40 3.52 2.28
CA SER A 68 -1.10 2.97 2.69
C SER A 68 -0.49 2.01 1.67
N LEU A 69 -1.12 1.88 0.51
CA LEU A 69 -0.87 0.79 -0.41
C LEU A 69 -0.70 1.33 -1.83
N LEU A 70 0.28 0.75 -2.53
CA LEU A 70 0.61 1.06 -3.90
C LEU A 70 0.66 -0.24 -4.71
N LEU A 71 -0.03 -0.23 -5.84
CA LEU A 71 0.00 -1.31 -6.83
C LEU A 71 0.60 -0.78 -8.13
N LEU A 72 1.63 -1.46 -8.62
CA LEU A 72 2.06 -1.34 -10.01
C LEU A 72 1.52 -2.54 -10.77
N LYS A 73 0.57 -2.32 -11.69
CA LYS A 73 -0.06 -3.36 -12.51
C LYS A 73 0.39 -3.27 -13.96
N TRP A 74 0.50 -4.41 -14.65
CA TRP A 74 0.79 -4.47 -16.09
C TRP A 74 0.33 -5.78 -16.71
N GLY A 75 0.41 -5.86 -18.04
CA GLY A 75 -0.09 -7.01 -18.80
C GLY A 75 -1.56 -6.84 -19.19
N THR A 76 -2.11 -7.84 -19.86
CA THR A 76 -3.49 -7.83 -20.40
C THR A 76 -4.16 -9.18 -20.19
N GLY A 77 -5.46 -9.17 -19.87
CA GLY A 77 -6.27 -10.38 -19.70
C GLY A 77 -5.55 -11.43 -18.85
N TYR A 78 -5.22 -12.57 -19.45
CA TYR A 78 -4.53 -13.72 -18.83
C TYR A 78 -3.06 -13.51 -18.43
N THR A 79 -2.48 -12.34 -18.68
CA THR A 79 -1.09 -12.02 -18.33
C THR A 79 -0.96 -10.89 -17.31
N ARG A 80 -2.07 -10.53 -16.66
CA ARG A 80 -2.10 -9.45 -15.68
C ARG A 80 -1.23 -9.80 -14.48
N ARG A 81 -0.33 -8.86 -14.18
CA ARG A 81 0.72 -8.97 -13.17
C ARG A 81 0.67 -7.73 -12.31
N HIS A 82 1.02 -7.87 -11.04
CA HIS A 82 1.16 -6.72 -10.16
C HIS A 82 2.29 -6.87 -9.15
N ILE A 83 2.80 -5.73 -8.69
CA ILE A 83 3.62 -5.61 -7.49
C ILE A 83 2.78 -4.89 -6.45
N TRP A 84 2.52 -5.55 -5.33
CA TRP A 84 1.77 -5.03 -4.20
C TRP A 84 2.73 -4.55 -3.12
N ILE A 85 2.63 -3.28 -2.76
CA ILE A 85 3.48 -2.63 -1.77
C ILE A 85 2.60 -1.94 -0.73
N GLU A 86 2.83 -2.23 0.53
CA GLU A 86 2.13 -1.63 1.66
C GLU A 86 3.13 -0.93 2.59
N VAL A 87 2.79 0.27 3.04
CA VAL A 87 3.54 1.02 4.05
C VAL A 87 2.81 0.92 5.38
N LYS A 88 3.42 0.26 6.36
CA LYS A 88 2.90 0.17 7.73
C LYS A 88 3.81 0.90 8.69
N GLY A 89 3.39 2.09 9.14
CA GLY A 89 4.24 2.97 9.94
C GLY A 89 5.51 3.34 9.17
N ASN A 90 6.67 2.89 9.67
CA ASN A 90 7.98 3.11 9.04
C ASN A 90 8.54 1.87 8.33
N THR A 91 7.68 0.93 7.96
CA THR A 91 8.06 -0.32 7.29
C THR A 91 7.45 -0.42 5.91
N ILE A 92 8.18 -1.05 4.99
CA ILE A 92 7.72 -1.35 3.62
C ILE A 92 7.50 -2.86 3.54
N ARG A 93 6.32 -3.26 3.08
CA ARG A 93 5.93 -4.66 2.95
C ARG A 93 5.64 -4.96 1.48
N PHE A 94 6.28 -6.00 0.95
CA PHE A 94 5.99 -6.52 -0.38
C PHE A 94 5.19 -7.81 -0.25
N ARG A 95 4.00 -7.86 -0.87
CA ARG A 95 3.17 -9.07 -0.81
C ARG A 95 3.78 -10.19 -1.64
N LEU A 96 3.88 -11.36 -1.05
CA LEU A 96 4.36 -12.58 -1.68
C LEU A 96 3.21 -13.28 -2.41
N SER A 97 3.57 -14.06 -3.43
CA SER A 97 2.67 -15.10 -3.91
C SER A 97 2.40 -16.10 -2.77
N PRO A 98 1.20 -16.69 -2.68
CA PRO A 98 0.85 -17.65 -1.65
C PRO A 98 1.90 -18.78 -1.52
N HIS A 99 2.12 -19.24 -0.28
CA HIS A 99 2.98 -20.37 0.08
C HIS A 99 4.48 -20.22 -0.19
N ARG A 100 5.00 -19.00 -0.28
CA ARG A 100 6.45 -18.79 -0.42
C ARG A 100 7.15 -18.95 0.93
N LYS A 101 7.98 -19.98 1.08
CA LYS A 101 8.89 -20.15 2.23
C LYS A 101 10.22 -19.47 1.94
N CYS A 102 10.61 -18.56 2.82
CA CYS A 102 11.87 -17.83 2.71
C CYS A 102 12.95 -18.52 3.54
N SER A 103 14.11 -18.78 2.95
CA SER A 103 15.29 -19.31 3.66
C SER A 103 16.17 -18.22 4.26
N SER A 104 15.98 -16.97 3.85
CA SER A 104 16.77 -15.81 4.26
C SER A 104 16.14 -15.11 5.46
N SER A 105 16.97 -14.62 6.39
CA SER A 105 16.53 -13.88 7.58
C SER A 105 16.16 -12.42 7.31
N ALA A 106 16.59 -11.86 6.17
CA ALA A 106 16.27 -10.52 5.71
C ALA A 106 15.88 -10.57 4.21
N PRO A 107 14.79 -9.88 3.79
CA PRO A 107 13.80 -9.19 4.63
C PRO A 107 13.04 -10.15 5.56
N VAL A 108 12.38 -9.59 6.59
CA VAL A 108 11.58 -10.40 7.52
C VAL A 108 10.41 -10.99 6.73
N CYS A 109 10.33 -12.32 6.68
CA CYS A 109 9.33 -13.05 5.91
C CYS A 109 8.35 -13.75 6.85
N ASP A 110 7.07 -13.38 6.78
CA ASP A 110 5.98 -14.00 7.57
C ASP A 110 5.19 -15.05 6.76
N GLY A 111 5.60 -15.31 5.52
CA GLY A 111 4.92 -16.22 4.59
C GLY A 111 3.89 -15.55 3.68
N GLU A 112 3.46 -14.33 4.01
CA GLU A 112 2.58 -13.50 3.16
C GLU A 112 3.28 -12.24 2.65
N TYR A 113 4.23 -11.68 3.42
CA TYR A 113 4.95 -10.45 3.12
C TYR A 113 6.45 -10.60 3.35
N HIS A 114 7.22 -9.89 2.54
CA HIS A 114 8.57 -9.47 2.91
C HIS A 114 8.52 -8.07 3.50
N THR A 115 8.92 -7.95 4.77
CA THR A 115 8.91 -6.70 5.52
C THR A 115 10.32 -6.12 5.66
N PHE A 116 10.45 -4.86 5.26
CA PHE A 116 11.64 -4.03 5.40
C PHE A 116 11.42 -3.01 6.51
N THR A 117 12.27 -3.04 7.53
CA THR A 117 12.30 -2.00 8.56
C THR A 117 12.93 -0.71 8.02
N GLY A 118 12.77 0.41 8.75
CA GLY A 118 13.44 1.69 8.50
C GLY A 118 14.89 1.57 8.06
N GLN A 119 15.66 0.81 8.83
CA GLN A 119 17.09 0.60 8.61
C GLN A 119 17.37 -0.26 7.36
N MET A 120 16.47 -1.19 7.03
CA MET A 120 16.64 -2.07 5.87
C MET A 120 16.34 -1.35 4.56
N TRP A 121 15.23 -0.60 4.47
CA TRP A 121 14.89 0.11 3.23
C TRP A 121 15.76 1.35 3.00
N ALA A 122 16.44 1.87 4.04
CA ALA A 122 17.49 2.87 3.88
C ALA A 122 18.69 2.37 3.05
N ASN A 123 18.89 1.05 2.97
CA ASN A 123 19.83 0.46 2.01
C ASN A 123 19.12 0.29 0.65
N SER A 124 19.32 1.28 -0.23
CA SER A 124 18.68 1.33 -1.54
C SER A 124 19.01 0.13 -2.43
N ASP A 125 20.21 -0.44 -2.32
CA ASP A 125 20.61 -1.58 -3.16
C ASP A 125 19.91 -2.87 -2.72
N LEU A 126 19.77 -3.07 -1.41
CA LEU A 126 18.99 -4.18 -0.87
C LEU A 126 17.53 -4.08 -1.30
N LEU A 127 16.93 -2.89 -1.16
CA LEU A 127 15.54 -2.64 -1.53
C LEU A 127 15.32 -2.82 -3.04
N ARG A 128 16.23 -2.29 -3.88
CA ARG A 128 16.19 -2.46 -5.34
C ARG A 128 16.28 -3.93 -5.72
N LEU A 129 17.24 -4.67 -5.15
CA LEU A 129 17.42 -6.09 -5.44
C LEU A 129 16.15 -6.88 -5.11
N GLU A 130 15.50 -6.58 -4.00
CA GLU A 130 14.25 -7.22 -3.63
C GLU A 130 13.11 -6.85 -4.57
N LEU A 131 12.91 -5.56 -4.86
CA LEU A 131 11.89 -5.09 -5.80
C LEU A 131 12.01 -5.79 -7.17
N TYR A 132 13.23 -5.94 -7.69
CA TYR A 132 13.45 -6.62 -8.96
C TYR A 132 13.11 -8.13 -8.92
N LYS A 133 13.11 -8.78 -7.75
CA LYS A 133 12.60 -10.16 -7.63
C LYS A 133 11.09 -10.20 -7.90
N TYR A 134 10.35 -9.21 -7.41
CA TYR A 134 8.91 -9.08 -7.67
C TYR A 134 8.62 -8.71 -9.12
N TYR A 135 9.42 -7.84 -9.74
CA TYR A 135 9.28 -7.58 -11.16
C TYR A 135 9.54 -8.84 -12.03
N ARG A 136 10.59 -9.62 -11.72
CA ARG A 136 10.95 -10.83 -12.48
C ARG A 136 9.97 -11.99 -12.28
N LYS A 137 9.44 -12.14 -11.07
CA LYS A 137 8.46 -13.16 -10.68
C LYS A 137 7.26 -12.49 -10.01
N PRO A 138 6.45 -11.76 -10.79
CA PRO A 138 5.32 -11.02 -10.25
C PRO A 138 4.19 -11.95 -9.86
N VAL A 139 3.34 -11.47 -8.97
CA VAL A 139 2.09 -12.16 -8.64
C VAL A 139 1.21 -12.07 -9.89
N ALA A 140 0.81 -13.22 -10.41
CA ALA A 140 -0.23 -13.29 -11.43
C ALA A 140 -1.58 -13.11 -10.73
N GLU A 141 -2.46 -12.29 -11.30
CA GLU A 141 -3.87 -12.34 -10.91
C GLU A 141 -4.41 -13.69 -11.42
N SER A 142 -4.92 -14.53 -10.52
CA SER A 142 -5.68 -15.71 -10.94
C SER A 142 -6.92 -15.25 -11.68
N SER A 143 -7.38 -16.03 -12.66
CA SER A 143 -8.60 -15.76 -13.43
C SER A 143 -9.90 -15.77 -12.60
N ASP A 144 -9.79 -15.98 -11.29
CA ASP A 144 -10.89 -16.28 -10.38
C ASP A 144 -11.26 -15.09 -9.46
N ASP A 145 -10.69 -13.90 -9.69
CA ASP A 145 -11.13 -12.62 -9.09
C ASP A 145 -11.96 -11.79 -10.10
#